data_AF-A0A9W8TU52-F1
#
_entry.id   AF-A0A9W8TU52-F1
#
_cell.length_a   1.000
_cell.length_b   1.000
_cell.length_c   1.000
_cell.angle_alpha   90.00
_cell.angle_beta   90.00
_cell.angle_gamma   90.00
#
_symmetry.space_group_name_H-M   'P 1'
#
loop_
_entity.id
_entity.type
_entity.pdbx_description
1 polymer ?
#
loop_
_entity_poly.entity_id
_entity_poly.type
_entity_poly.pdbx_seq_one_letter_code
_entity_poly.pdbx_strand_id
1 'polypeptide(L)'
;MQNDMDIQWANATPCERAVAKSTFFIPKPAKRILFPTWKMSMWDMLKFEHPPITSTHPDSIQNLNDFFSLELPCSDTTEVIEKLQKLPLPNHLLIQRLNIYSRDCWMNGTLSVRYAHIPGREMCFPLWVVSYWDALLTHVTTVRKPWEKNLAWLNEHRQNTINKNLCSEADQTYAILGKLPWNSPQFGFDDCKPIQTLWRTLGTSWMNTSVIDAALCRDVGRSDEGKRSTAQARAQT
;
A
#
# COMPACT_ATOMS: atom_id res chain seq x y z
N MET A 1 32.08 17.07 -4.61
CA MET A 1 31.66 17.16 -6.02
C MET A 1 30.28 16.51 -6.17
N GLN A 2 29.23 17.08 -5.55
CA GLN A 2 27.92 16.42 -5.43
C GLN A 2 26.82 17.04 -6.34
N ASN A 3 27.10 18.14 -7.07
CA ASN A 3 26.05 18.93 -7.73
C ASN A 3 25.77 18.58 -9.20
N ASP A 4 26.57 17.74 -9.86
CA ASP A 4 26.37 17.43 -11.30
C ASP A 4 25.40 16.28 -11.58
N MET A 5 24.99 15.50 -10.57
CA MET A 5 24.13 14.33 -10.81
C MET A 5 22.63 14.67 -10.86
N ASP A 6 22.16 15.72 -10.19
CA ASP A 6 20.72 16.04 -10.07
C ASP A 6 20.11 16.63 -11.35
N ILE A 7 20.91 16.91 -12.40
CA ILE A 7 20.46 17.62 -13.59
C ILE A 7 20.07 16.65 -14.74
N GLN A 8 20.55 15.41 -14.72
CA GLN A 8 20.41 14.53 -15.88
C GLN A 8 18.97 14.06 -16.11
N TRP A 9 18.28 13.55 -15.09
CA TRP A 9 16.89 13.11 -15.27
C TRP A 9 15.93 14.26 -15.63
N ALA A 10 16.18 15.47 -15.10
CA ALA A 10 15.38 16.64 -15.44
C ALA A 10 15.35 16.91 -16.96
N ASN A 11 16.46 16.61 -17.63
CA ASN A 11 16.65 16.80 -19.07
C ASN A 11 16.31 15.55 -19.92
N ALA A 12 15.88 14.45 -19.29
CA ALA A 12 15.54 13.22 -20.01
C ALA A 12 14.40 13.44 -21.02
N THR A 13 14.58 12.93 -22.22
CA THR A 13 13.60 12.96 -23.32
C THR A 13 12.34 12.14 -22.98
N PRO A 14 11.21 12.39 -23.65
CA PRO A 14 10.00 11.57 -23.45
C PRO A 14 10.21 10.07 -23.70
N CYS A 15 11.08 9.71 -24.66
CA CYS A 15 11.41 8.32 -24.97
C CYS A 15 12.18 7.66 -23.80
N GLU A 16 13.23 8.31 -23.31
CA GLU A 16 14.00 7.83 -22.15
C GLU A 16 13.10 7.67 -20.92
N ARG A 17 12.21 8.64 -20.68
CA ARG A 17 11.23 8.54 -19.58
C ARG A 17 10.31 7.34 -19.72
N ALA A 18 9.86 7.02 -20.95
CA ALA A 18 9.01 5.87 -21.21
C ALA A 18 9.76 4.54 -20.98
N VAL A 19 11.01 4.44 -21.46
CA VAL A 19 11.86 3.26 -21.23
C VAL A 19 12.12 3.09 -19.75
N ALA A 20 12.57 4.13 -19.05
CA ALA A 20 12.79 4.10 -17.61
C ALA A 20 11.50 3.69 -16.86
N LYS A 21 10.35 4.22 -17.24
CA LYS A 21 9.07 3.82 -16.62
C LYS A 21 8.81 2.32 -16.78
N SER A 22 9.12 1.75 -17.95
CA SER A 22 8.97 0.32 -18.19
C SER A 22 9.96 -0.54 -17.39
N THR A 23 11.22 -0.09 -17.25
CA THR A 23 12.28 -0.77 -16.50
C THR A 23 11.95 -0.92 -15.02
N PHE A 24 11.28 0.08 -14.45
CA PHE A 24 10.88 0.10 -13.05
C PHE A 24 9.47 -0.48 -12.82
N PHE A 25 8.79 -0.94 -13.88
CA PHE A 25 7.45 -1.51 -13.75
C PHE A 25 7.52 -2.92 -13.17
N ILE A 26 6.85 -3.15 -12.04
CA ILE A 26 6.81 -4.46 -11.38
C ILE A 26 6.12 -5.48 -12.31
N PRO A 27 6.79 -6.59 -12.70
CA PRO A 27 6.20 -7.60 -13.57
C PRO A 27 4.91 -8.18 -13.00
N LYS A 28 3.91 -8.44 -13.87
CA LYS A 28 2.62 -9.02 -13.44
C LYS A 28 2.77 -10.33 -12.66
N PRO A 29 3.65 -11.28 -13.03
CA PRO A 29 3.86 -12.51 -12.25
C PRO A 29 4.38 -12.20 -10.84
N ALA A 30 5.39 -11.33 -10.72
CA ALA A 30 5.91 -10.88 -9.43
C ALA A 30 4.83 -10.20 -8.58
N LYS A 31 4.01 -9.32 -9.18
CA LYS A 31 2.93 -8.63 -8.46
C LYS A 31 1.88 -9.58 -7.87
N ARG A 32 1.60 -10.70 -8.54
CA ARG A 32 0.62 -11.69 -8.06
C ARG A 32 1.12 -12.49 -6.86
N ILE A 33 2.43 -12.66 -6.73
CA ILE A 33 3.06 -13.47 -5.69
C ILE A 33 3.51 -12.60 -4.51
N LEU A 34 4.01 -11.39 -4.78
CA LEU A 34 4.58 -10.49 -3.77
C LEU A 34 3.54 -9.62 -3.05
N PHE A 35 2.31 -9.53 -3.56
CA PHE A 35 1.25 -8.71 -2.98
C PHE A 35 -0.01 -9.54 -2.75
N PRO A 36 -0.83 -9.19 -1.74
CA PRO A 36 -2.13 -9.82 -1.55
C PRO A 36 -3.01 -9.58 -2.78
N THR A 37 -3.73 -10.61 -3.20
CA THR A 37 -4.62 -10.49 -4.35
C THR A 37 -5.81 -9.61 -3.98
N TRP A 38 -6.31 -8.78 -4.89
CA TRP A 38 -7.43 -7.86 -4.64
C TRP A 38 -8.74 -8.57 -4.26
N LYS A 39 -8.85 -9.88 -4.54
CA LYS A 39 -10.01 -10.72 -4.22
C LYS A 39 -9.95 -11.34 -2.82
N MET A 40 -8.79 -11.30 -2.15
CA MET A 40 -8.65 -11.83 -0.79
C MET A 40 -9.54 -11.06 0.18
N SER A 41 -10.01 -11.75 1.22
CA SER A 41 -10.75 -11.09 2.30
C SER A 41 -9.85 -10.09 3.04
N MET A 42 -10.46 -9.18 3.81
CA MET A 42 -9.71 -8.27 4.69
C MET A 42 -8.78 -9.03 5.64
N TRP A 43 -9.25 -10.15 6.21
CA TRP A 43 -8.49 -10.92 7.18
C TRP A 43 -7.40 -11.76 6.54
N ASP A 44 -7.62 -12.30 5.35
CA ASP A 44 -6.57 -13.02 4.62
C ASP A 44 -5.47 -12.06 4.15
N MET A 45 -5.83 -10.84 3.77
CA MET A 45 -4.86 -9.78 3.46
C MET A 45 -3.94 -9.47 4.65
N LEU A 46 -4.48 -9.40 5.87
CA LEU A 46 -3.66 -9.17 7.08
C LEU A 46 -2.75 -10.35 7.44
N LYS A 47 -3.18 -11.58 7.10
CA LYS A 47 -2.38 -12.80 7.29
C LYS A 47 -1.31 -12.99 6.23
N PHE A 48 -1.40 -12.28 5.11
CA PHE A 48 -0.41 -12.37 4.05
C PHE A 48 0.98 -12.03 4.61
N GLU A 49 1.97 -12.89 4.38
CA GLU A 49 3.30 -12.68 4.93
C GLU A 49 4.03 -11.58 4.17
N HIS A 50 4.64 -10.65 4.90
CA HIS A 50 5.52 -9.64 4.33
C HIS A 50 6.92 -9.83 4.89
N PRO A 51 7.97 -9.55 4.08
CA PRO A 51 9.31 -9.49 4.61
C PRO A 51 9.40 -8.42 5.71
N PRO A 52 10.24 -8.65 6.73
CA PRO A 52 10.42 -7.68 7.80
C PRO A 52 11.01 -6.37 7.27
N ILE A 53 10.66 -5.24 7.87
CA ILE A 53 11.29 -3.96 7.55
C ILE A 53 12.51 -3.81 8.44
N THR A 54 13.67 -3.52 7.86
CA THR A 54 14.91 -3.33 8.64
C THR A 54 14.75 -2.13 9.57
N SER A 55 14.93 -2.36 10.87
CA SER A 55 14.86 -1.32 11.92
C SER A 55 16.20 -0.60 12.12
N THR A 56 17.10 -0.63 11.14
CA THR A 56 18.43 -0.03 11.29
C THR A 56 18.33 1.45 11.62
N HIS A 57 19.16 1.87 12.58
CA HIS A 57 19.28 3.26 13.00
C HIS A 57 19.56 4.15 11.77
N PRO A 58 18.93 5.33 11.68
CA PRO A 58 19.11 6.27 10.57
C PRO A 58 20.57 6.73 10.36
N ASP A 59 21.44 6.50 11.35
CA ASP A 59 22.82 7.00 11.37
C ASP A 59 23.82 6.11 10.60
N SER A 60 23.45 4.87 10.24
CA SER A 60 24.21 4.10 9.24
C SER A 60 23.73 4.50 7.84
N ILE A 61 24.01 5.75 7.47
CA ILE A 61 23.71 6.24 6.13
C ILE A 61 24.59 5.46 5.16
N GLN A 62 24.00 4.50 4.48
CA GLN A 62 24.64 3.80 3.38
C GLN A 62 24.71 4.73 2.17
N ASN A 63 25.82 4.64 1.45
CA ASN A 63 25.97 5.38 0.21
C ASN A 63 24.94 4.82 -0.80
N LEU A 64 24.09 5.68 -1.34
CA LEU A 64 23.03 5.25 -2.27
C LEU A 64 23.63 4.55 -3.50
N ASN A 65 24.86 4.91 -3.88
CA ASN A 65 25.58 4.28 -4.99
C ASN A 65 25.80 2.79 -4.77
N ASP A 66 25.96 2.33 -3.52
CA ASP A 66 26.22 0.92 -3.22
C ASP A 66 25.00 0.04 -3.58
N PHE A 67 23.81 0.64 -3.67
CA PHE A 67 22.60 -0.05 -4.09
C PHE A 67 22.53 -0.26 -5.60
N PHE A 68 23.26 0.46 -6.44
CA PHE A 68 23.12 0.35 -7.88
C PHE A 68 24.37 -0.26 -8.51
N SER A 69 24.18 -1.12 -9.50
CA SER A 69 25.28 -1.78 -10.19
C SER A 69 25.11 -1.72 -11.70
N LEU A 70 26.25 -1.63 -12.40
CA LEU A 70 26.34 -1.77 -13.85
C LEU A 70 26.25 -3.24 -14.29
N GLU A 71 26.30 -4.19 -13.36
CA GLU A 71 26.14 -5.62 -13.65
C GLU A 71 24.69 -5.96 -13.99
N LEU A 72 24.52 -6.99 -14.81
CA LEU A 72 23.20 -7.50 -15.18
C LEU A 72 22.49 -8.13 -13.97
N PRO A 73 21.16 -7.97 -13.85
CA PRO A 73 20.40 -8.61 -12.79
C PRO A 73 20.30 -10.13 -13.03
N CYS A 74 19.95 -10.88 -11.96
CA CYS A 74 19.60 -12.29 -12.10
C CYS A 74 18.47 -12.47 -13.13
N SER A 75 18.69 -13.38 -14.09
CA SER A 75 17.75 -13.65 -15.18
C SER A 75 16.56 -14.52 -14.75
N ASP A 76 16.71 -15.30 -13.66
CA ASP A 76 15.64 -16.13 -13.13
C ASP A 76 14.66 -15.31 -12.29
N THR A 77 13.50 -15.02 -12.87
CA THR A 77 12.43 -14.26 -12.21
C THR A 77 11.87 -15.00 -11.00
N THR A 78 11.83 -16.33 -11.02
CA THR A 78 11.31 -17.14 -9.91
C THR A 78 12.25 -17.06 -8.72
N GLU A 79 13.55 -17.24 -8.96
CA GLU A 79 14.57 -17.08 -7.91
C GLU A 79 14.50 -15.68 -7.30
N VAL A 80 14.42 -14.63 -8.13
CA VAL A 80 14.28 -13.25 -7.66
C VAL A 80 13.08 -13.11 -6.72
N ILE A 81 11.91 -13.61 -7.12
CA ILE A 81 10.67 -13.50 -6.31
C ILE A 81 10.83 -14.24 -4.97
N GLU A 82 11.36 -15.46 -4.97
CA GLU A 82 11.56 -16.25 -3.75
C GLU A 82 12.52 -15.56 -2.76
N LYS A 83 13.55 -14.89 -3.26
CA LYS A 83 14.48 -14.11 -2.43
C LYS A 83 13.78 -12.87 -1.88
N LEU A 84 13.04 -12.13 -2.71
CA LEU A 84 12.36 -10.89 -2.32
C LEU A 84 11.30 -11.10 -1.22
N GLN A 85 10.71 -12.30 -1.12
CA GLN A 85 9.79 -12.66 -0.02
C GLN A 85 10.49 -12.79 1.33
N LYS A 86 11.78 -13.14 1.34
CA LYS A 86 12.56 -13.45 2.55
C LYS A 86 13.46 -12.29 2.97
N LEU A 87 13.89 -11.45 2.03
CA LEU A 87 14.83 -10.37 2.29
C LEU A 87 14.15 -9.17 2.96
N PRO A 88 14.71 -8.63 4.05
CA PRO A 88 14.13 -7.50 4.74
C PRO A 88 14.14 -6.23 3.87
N LEU A 89 13.08 -5.43 3.95
CA LEU A 89 13.00 -4.16 3.22
C LEU A 89 14.00 -3.16 3.81
N PRO A 90 14.57 -2.25 2.99
CA PRO A 90 15.22 -1.07 3.51
C PRO A 90 14.24 -0.21 4.32
N ASN A 91 14.74 0.68 5.17
CA ASN A 91 13.87 1.58 5.95
C ASN A 91 13.16 2.60 5.04
N HIS A 92 12.09 3.22 5.55
CA HIS A 92 11.25 4.14 4.78
C HIS A 92 12.01 5.31 4.16
N LEU A 93 12.88 5.97 4.93
CA LEU A 93 13.65 7.13 4.45
C LEU A 93 14.61 6.73 3.32
N LEU A 94 15.22 5.56 3.44
CA LEU A 94 16.11 5.02 2.42
C LEU A 94 15.36 4.63 1.15
N ILE A 95 14.19 3.99 1.26
CA ILE A 95 13.34 3.69 0.10
C ILE A 95 12.93 4.98 -0.64
N GLN A 96 12.54 6.03 0.08
CA GLN A 96 12.23 7.34 -0.54
C GLN A 96 13.42 7.93 -1.29
N ARG A 97 14.60 7.94 -0.66
CA ARG A 97 15.84 8.42 -1.29
C ARG A 97 16.21 7.59 -2.53
N LEU A 98 16.12 6.27 -2.44
CA LEU A 98 16.39 5.36 -3.56
C LEU A 98 15.43 5.58 -4.71
N ASN A 99 14.13 5.80 -4.45
CA ASN A 99 13.17 6.10 -5.52
C ASN A 99 13.53 7.38 -6.29
N ILE A 100 13.87 8.46 -5.57
CA ILE A 100 14.29 9.73 -6.18
C ILE A 100 15.57 9.50 -7.00
N TYR A 101 16.57 8.88 -6.38
CA TYR A 101 17.90 8.70 -6.95
C TYR A 101 17.96 7.69 -8.11
N SER A 102 17.05 6.72 -8.13
CA SER A 102 17.07 5.60 -9.08
C SER A 102 17.03 6.03 -10.55
N ARG A 103 16.42 7.17 -10.85
CA ARG A 103 16.29 7.68 -12.23
C ARG A 103 17.61 8.24 -12.75
N ASP A 104 18.34 8.98 -11.93
CA ASP A 104 19.66 9.47 -12.29
C ASP A 104 20.65 8.31 -12.41
N CYS A 105 20.60 7.31 -11.53
CA CYS A 105 21.42 6.09 -11.69
C CYS A 105 21.12 5.37 -13.01
N TRP A 106 19.84 5.21 -13.35
CA TRP A 106 19.46 4.57 -14.61
C TRP A 106 19.96 5.34 -15.83
N MET A 107 19.89 6.68 -15.81
CA MET A 107 20.47 7.54 -16.87
C MET A 107 21.99 7.36 -16.99
N ASN A 108 22.68 7.12 -15.86
CA ASN A 108 24.11 6.82 -15.81
C ASN A 108 24.44 5.36 -16.19
N GLY A 109 23.48 4.59 -16.70
CA GLY A 109 23.70 3.25 -17.25
C GLY A 109 23.64 2.12 -16.22
N THR A 110 23.12 2.35 -15.01
CA THR A 110 22.92 1.25 -14.06
C THR A 110 21.86 0.27 -14.57
N LEU A 111 22.13 -1.01 -14.39
CA LEU A 111 21.32 -2.11 -14.93
C LEU A 111 20.58 -2.88 -13.85
N SER A 112 21.06 -2.80 -12.60
CA SER A 112 20.55 -3.59 -11.49
C SER A 112 20.64 -2.86 -10.15
N VAL A 113 19.95 -3.41 -9.15
CA VAL A 113 19.96 -2.96 -7.75
C VAL A 113 20.44 -4.08 -6.83
N ARG A 114 21.16 -3.75 -5.76
CA ARG A 114 21.66 -4.67 -4.73
C ARG A 114 21.02 -4.35 -3.39
N TYR A 115 21.02 -5.35 -2.51
CA TYR A 115 20.63 -5.19 -1.10
C TYR A 115 21.83 -4.71 -0.27
N ALA A 116 22.33 -3.50 -0.55
CA ALA A 116 23.51 -2.96 0.14
C ALA A 116 23.30 -2.80 1.65
N HIS A 117 22.04 -2.77 2.12
CA HIS A 117 21.73 -2.76 3.54
C HIS A 117 21.92 -4.08 4.28
N ILE A 118 22.22 -5.16 3.56
CA ILE A 118 22.47 -6.47 4.12
C ILE A 118 23.91 -6.85 3.82
N PRO A 119 24.79 -6.97 4.84
CA PRO A 119 26.19 -7.30 4.62
C PRO A 119 26.34 -8.68 3.95
N GLY A 120 27.31 -8.79 3.04
CA GLY A 120 27.64 -10.04 2.36
C GLY A 120 26.64 -10.49 1.28
N ARG A 121 25.73 -9.61 0.84
CA ARG A 121 24.82 -9.89 -0.27
C ARG A 121 25.29 -9.24 -1.56
N GLU A 122 25.76 -10.07 -2.49
CA GLU A 122 26.28 -9.62 -3.78
C GLU A 122 25.27 -9.78 -4.94
N MET A 123 24.11 -10.38 -4.69
CA MET A 123 23.11 -10.63 -5.73
C MET A 123 22.56 -9.32 -6.33
N CYS A 124 22.61 -9.25 -7.67
CA CYS A 124 22.03 -8.16 -8.45
C CYS A 124 20.57 -8.48 -8.81
N PHE A 125 19.67 -7.55 -8.46
CA PHE A 125 18.24 -7.64 -8.70
C PHE A 125 17.82 -6.66 -9.81
N PRO A 126 16.71 -6.93 -10.52
CA PRO A 126 16.17 -5.99 -11.48
C PRO A 126 15.78 -4.64 -10.84
N LEU A 127 15.91 -3.54 -11.59
CA LEU A 127 15.60 -2.19 -11.10
C LEU A 127 14.15 -1.99 -10.62
N TRP A 128 13.18 -2.77 -11.12
CA TRP A 128 11.80 -2.73 -10.62
C TRP A 128 11.66 -3.09 -9.13
N VAL A 129 12.69 -3.71 -8.53
CA VAL A 129 12.73 -4.00 -7.09
C VAL A 129 12.65 -2.73 -6.24
N VAL A 130 13.17 -1.59 -6.72
CA VAL A 130 13.03 -0.29 -6.05
C VAL A 130 11.54 0.10 -5.94
N SER A 131 10.78 -0.07 -7.03
CA SER A 131 9.33 0.19 -7.03
C SER A 131 8.54 -0.84 -6.21
N TYR A 132 9.02 -2.08 -6.13
CA TYR A 132 8.46 -3.08 -5.23
C TYR A 132 8.58 -2.66 -3.76
N TRP A 133 9.77 -2.21 -3.32
CA TRP A 133 9.98 -1.74 -1.96
C TRP A 133 9.02 -0.59 -1.60
N ASP A 134 8.86 0.38 -2.50
CA ASP A 134 7.95 1.51 -2.31
C ASP A 134 6.48 1.09 -2.20
N ALA A 135 6.03 0.27 -3.15
CA ALA A 135 4.66 -0.21 -3.19
C ALA A 135 4.31 -1.07 -1.97
N LEU A 136 5.23 -1.93 -1.53
CA LEU A 136 5.03 -2.77 -0.35
C LEU A 136 5.04 -1.95 0.93
N LEU A 137 5.97 -0.99 1.06
CA LEU A 137 6.01 -0.08 2.20
C LEU A 137 4.72 0.74 2.30
N THR A 138 4.24 1.27 1.17
CA THR A 138 2.98 1.99 1.08
C THR A 138 1.81 1.10 1.52
N HIS A 139 1.74 -0.14 1.03
CA HIS A 139 0.70 -1.09 1.45
C HIS A 139 0.75 -1.38 2.97
N VAL A 140 1.93 -1.69 3.51
CA VAL A 140 2.09 -1.98 4.95
C VAL A 140 1.67 -0.78 5.81
N THR A 141 2.08 0.43 5.42
CA THR A 141 1.86 1.64 6.22
C THR A 141 0.44 2.20 6.11
N THR A 142 -0.12 2.23 4.90
CA THR A 142 -1.41 2.90 4.62
C THR A 142 -2.61 1.97 4.70
N VAL A 143 -2.39 0.65 4.58
CA VAL A 143 -3.45 -0.36 4.58
C VAL A 143 -3.32 -1.27 5.79
N ARG A 144 -2.23 -2.04 5.89
CA ARG A 144 -2.10 -3.10 6.90
C ARG A 144 -2.10 -2.58 8.33
N LYS A 145 -1.19 -1.63 8.66
CA LYS A 145 -1.03 -1.10 10.02
C LYS A 145 -2.34 -0.53 10.63
N PRO A 146 -3.12 0.30 9.91
CA PRO A 146 -4.42 0.75 10.42
C PRO A 146 -5.39 -0.40 10.72
N TRP A 147 -5.43 -1.40 9.84
CA TRP A 147 -6.31 -2.56 10.00
C TRP A 147 -5.86 -3.51 11.11
N GLU A 148 -4.57 -3.66 11.38
CA GLU A 148 -4.06 -4.43 12.52
C GLU A 148 -4.57 -3.84 13.85
N LYS A 149 -4.57 -2.51 13.99
CA LYS A 149 -5.14 -1.83 15.16
C LYS A 149 -6.64 -2.09 15.30
N ASN A 150 -7.38 -2.00 14.21
CA ASN A 150 -8.82 -2.25 14.21
C ASN A 150 -9.18 -3.70 14.46
N LEU A 151 -8.37 -4.64 13.96
CA LEU A 151 -8.53 -6.07 14.25
C LEU A 151 -8.30 -6.36 15.73
N ALA A 152 -7.26 -5.76 16.34
CA ALA A 152 -7.04 -5.87 17.79
C ALA A 152 -8.23 -5.31 18.58
N TRP A 153 -8.72 -4.12 18.22
CA TRP A 153 -9.91 -3.51 18.83
C TRP A 153 -11.15 -4.39 18.68
N LEU A 154 -11.40 -4.96 17.50
CA LEU A 154 -12.53 -5.87 17.28
C LEU A 154 -12.41 -7.11 18.17
N ASN A 155 -11.24 -7.73 18.23
CA ASN A 155 -11.03 -8.93 19.03
C ASN A 155 -11.24 -8.67 20.53
N GLU A 156 -10.82 -7.52 21.04
CA GLU A 156 -11.09 -7.09 22.42
C GLU A 156 -12.60 -7.00 22.69
N HIS A 157 -13.36 -6.36 21.80
CA HIS A 157 -14.80 -6.16 21.97
C HIS A 157 -15.63 -7.43 21.80
N ARG A 158 -15.17 -8.37 20.97
CA ARG A 158 -15.77 -9.71 20.84
C ARG A 158 -15.63 -10.54 22.12
N GLN A 159 -14.59 -10.28 22.91
CA GLN A 159 -14.37 -10.96 24.19
C GLN A 159 -15.07 -10.24 25.36
N ASN A 160 -15.63 -9.06 25.13
CA ASN A 160 -16.27 -8.26 26.17
C ASN A 160 -17.66 -8.81 26.52
N THR A 161 -17.78 -9.42 27.71
CA THR A 161 -19.04 -9.99 28.21
C THR A 161 -19.97 -8.96 28.87
N ILE A 162 -19.50 -7.74 29.11
CA ILE A 162 -20.25 -6.69 29.81
C ILE A 162 -21.25 -6.03 28.86
N ASN A 163 -20.82 -5.67 27.65
CA ASN A 163 -21.68 -5.04 26.64
C ASN A 163 -22.06 -6.04 25.54
N LYS A 164 -23.16 -6.77 25.75
CA LYS A 164 -23.65 -7.81 24.81
C LYS A 164 -23.96 -7.27 23.41
N ASN A 165 -24.50 -6.05 23.31
CA ASN A 165 -24.83 -5.45 22.02
C ASN A 165 -23.57 -5.18 21.21
N LEU A 166 -22.57 -4.54 21.84
CA LEU A 166 -21.29 -4.24 21.21
C LEU A 166 -20.51 -5.52 20.84
N CYS A 167 -20.57 -6.54 21.68
CA CYS A 167 -20.00 -7.86 21.39
C CYS A 167 -20.65 -8.47 20.12
N SER A 168 -21.99 -8.49 20.05
CA SER A 168 -22.72 -8.98 18.86
C SER A 168 -22.40 -8.18 17.60
N GLU A 169 -22.33 -6.85 17.69
CA GLU A 169 -21.95 -6.00 16.56
C GLU A 169 -20.50 -6.24 16.11
N ALA A 170 -19.58 -6.42 17.04
CA ALA A 170 -18.19 -6.74 16.75
C ALA A 170 -18.05 -8.11 16.07
N ASP A 171 -18.81 -9.11 16.50
CA ASP A 171 -18.86 -10.44 15.87
C ASP A 171 -19.41 -10.38 14.44
N GLN A 172 -20.51 -9.66 14.23
CA GLN A 172 -21.09 -9.46 12.89
C GLN A 172 -20.11 -8.73 11.97
N THR A 173 -19.51 -7.64 12.46
CA THR A 173 -18.51 -6.85 11.71
C THR A 173 -17.31 -7.71 11.34
N TYR A 174 -16.81 -8.52 12.28
CA TYR A 174 -15.73 -9.46 12.05
C TYR A 174 -16.09 -10.48 10.96
N ALA A 175 -17.29 -11.07 11.03
CA ALA A 175 -17.76 -12.04 10.05
C ALA A 175 -17.92 -11.44 8.64
N ILE A 176 -18.41 -10.21 8.54
CA ILE A 176 -18.60 -9.49 7.27
C ILE A 176 -17.23 -9.17 6.64
N LEU A 177 -16.30 -8.58 7.41
CA LEU A 177 -14.97 -8.23 6.92
C LEU A 177 -14.15 -9.44 6.50
N GLY A 178 -14.40 -10.60 7.10
CA GLY A 178 -13.80 -11.88 6.70
C GLY A 178 -14.28 -12.42 5.35
N LYS A 179 -15.33 -11.84 4.76
CA LYS A 179 -15.87 -12.22 3.45
C LYS A 179 -15.66 -11.12 2.40
N LEU A 180 -15.48 -9.88 2.83
CA LEU A 180 -15.34 -8.74 1.93
C LEU A 180 -13.95 -8.67 1.31
N PRO A 181 -13.84 -8.53 -0.04
CA PRO A 181 -12.57 -8.27 -0.69
C PRO A 181 -11.95 -6.95 -0.21
N TRP A 182 -10.67 -6.96 0.18
CA TRP A 182 -10.06 -5.76 0.80
C TRP A 182 -9.97 -4.56 -0.16
N ASN A 183 -9.86 -4.80 -1.46
CA ASN A 183 -9.68 -3.77 -2.48
C ASN A 183 -10.87 -3.62 -3.44
N SER A 184 -12.07 -4.12 -3.08
CA SER A 184 -13.27 -3.80 -3.85
C SER A 184 -13.72 -2.36 -3.59
N PRO A 185 -14.39 -1.70 -4.56
CA PRO A 185 -15.00 -0.40 -4.33
C PRO A 185 -16.08 -0.50 -3.24
N GLN A 186 -16.21 0.55 -2.44
CA GLN A 186 -17.32 0.69 -1.51
C GLN A 186 -18.60 1.00 -2.28
N PHE A 187 -19.65 0.22 -2.04
CA PHE A 187 -20.98 0.51 -2.57
C PHE A 187 -21.74 1.41 -1.58
N GLY A 188 -22.43 2.44 -2.09
CA GLY A 188 -23.22 3.37 -1.28
C GLY A 188 -22.43 4.56 -0.70
N PHE A 189 -21.22 4.83 -1.18
CA PHE A 189 -20.43 6.03 -0.85
C PHE A 189 -20.12 6.80 -2.14
N ASP A 190 -20.21 8.13 -2.10
CA ASP A 190 -20.01 8.99 -3.27
C ASP A 190 -18.56 9.03 -3.74
N ASP A 191 -17.61 8.69 -2.87
CA ASP A 191 -16.18 8.81 -3.14
C ASP A 191 -15.57 7.58 -3.85
N CYS A 192 -16.37 6.52 -4.08
CA CYS A 192 -15.96 5.26 -4.71
C CYS A 192 -14.64 4.68 -4.13
N LYS A 193 -14.30 5.00 -2.87
CA LYS A 193 -13.03 4.55 -2.27
C LYS A 193 -13.04 3.04 -2.05
N PRO A 194 -11.87 2.39 -2.04
CA PRO A 194 -11.80 0.95 -1.79
C PRO A 194 -12.14 0.61 -0.33
N ILE A 195 -12.67 -0.59 -0.08
CA ILE A 195 -13.10 -1.07 1.25
C ILE A 195 -12.00 -0.93 2.30
N GLN A 196 -10.74 -1.08 1.91
CA GLN A 196 -9.61 -0.84 2.81
C GLN A 196 -9.61 0.53 3.49
N THR A 197 -10.31 1.56 3.01
CA THR A 197 -10.35 2.85 3.70
C THR A 197 -11.39 2.90 4.82
N LEU A 198 -12.23 1.87 4.98
CA LEU A 198 -13.22 1.74 6.06
C LEU A 198 -12.57 1.60 7.43
N TRP A 199 -11.25 1.38 7.52
CA TRP A 199 -10.59 1.42 8.83
C TRP A 199 -10.81 2.75 9.55
N ARG A 200 -11.05 3.85 8.83
CA ARG A 200 -11.33 5.17 9.40
C ARG A 200 -12.65 5.24 10.15
N THR A 201 -13.60 4.38 9.77
CA THR A 201 -14.94 4.33 10.36
C THR A 201 -15.05 3.25 11.44
N LEU A 202 -13.94 2.60 11.81
CA LEU A 202 -13.91 1.52 12.79
C LEU A 202 -12.89 1.86 13.89
N GLY A 203 -13.16 1.38 15.10
CA GLY A 203 -12.30 1.59 16.26
C GLY A 203 -12.28 3.03 16.77
N THR A 204 -11.17 3.42 17.39
CA THR A 204 -11.00 4.74 18.02
C THR A 204 -10.80 5.89 17.03
N SER A 205 -10.69 5.60 15.74
CA SER A 205 -10.45 6.60 14.68
C SER A 205 -11.72 7.31 14.19
N TRP A 206 -12.89 6.90 14.68
CA TRP A 206 -14.21 7.39 14.23
C TRP A 206 -14.41 8.92 14.39
N MET A 207 -13.71 9.57 15.33
CA MET A 207 -13.86 11.02 15.56
C MET A 207 -13.06 11.91 14.60
N ASN A 208 -12.46 11.36 13.54
CA ASN A 208 -11.79 12.20 12.54
C ASN A 208 -12.85 12.94 11.70
N THR A 209 -12.78 14.28 11.65
CA THR A 209 -13.80 15.19 11.09
C THR A 209 -14.30 14.79 9.71
N SER A 210 -13.42 14.29 8.84
CA SER A 210 -13.78 13.82 7.50
C SER A 210 -14.80 12.67 7.45
N VAL A 211 -14.89 11.82 8.49
CA VAL A 211 -15.87 10.74 8.58
C VAL A 211 -17.23 11.27 9.02
N ILE A 212 -17.23 12.27 9.90
CA ILE A 212 -18.42 12.96 10.37
C ILE A 212 -19.06 13.73 9.20
N ASP A 213 -18.26 14.43 8.40
CA ASP A 213 -18.75 15.15 7.22
C ASP A 213 -19.39 14.20 6.19
N ALA A 214 -18.79 13.02 5.97
CA ALA A 214 -19.34 12.01 5.07
C ALA A 214 -20.66 11.40 5.59
N ALA A 215 -20.79 11.20 6.91
CA ALA A 215 -22.03 10.73 7.54
C ALA A 215 -23.13 11.80 7.46
N LEU A 216 -22.81 13.06 7.73
CA LEU A 216 -23.75 14.18 7.65
C LEU A 216 -24.24 14.43 6.21
N CYS A 217 -23.38 14.29 5.19
CA CYS A 217 -23.79 14.43 3.79
C CYS A 217 -24.87 13.41 3.37
N ARG A 218 -24.84 12.17 3.89
CA ARG A 218 -25.88 11.16 3.59
C ARG A 218 -27.26 11.55 4.12
N ASP A 219 -27.31 12.16 5.30
CA ASP A 219 -28.56 12.51 5.94
C ASP A 219 -29.24 13.70 5.25
N VAL A 220 -28.45 14.61 4.66
CA VAL A 220 -28.97 15.71 3.85
C VAL A 220 -29.56 15.21 2.52
N GLY A 221 -28.90 14.26 1.83
CA GLY A 221 -29.39 13.69 0.57
C GLY A 221 -30.70 12.90 0.72
N ARG A 222 -30.84 12.10 1.80
CA ARG A 222 -32.07 11.34 2.07
C ARG A 222 -33.29 12.21 2.38
N SER A 223 -33.08 13.40 2.94
CA SER A 223 -34.17 14.34 3.25
C SER A 223 -34.82 14.93 2.00
N ASP A 224 -34.09 15.04 0.89
CA ASP A 224 -34.60 15.61 -0.35
C ASP A 224 -35.29 14.60 -1.27
N GLU A 225 -34.88 13.33 -1.27
CA GLU A 225 -35.57 12.26 -2.01
C GLU A 225 -36.96 11.94 -1.43
N GLY A 226 -37.11 12.00 -0.10
CA GLY A 226 -38.41 11.83 0.56
C GLY A 226 -39.42 12.91 0.17
N LYS A 227 -38.98 14.16 -0.03
CA LYS A 227 -39.85 15.27 -0.45
C LYS A 227 -40.27 15.17 -1.92
N ARG A 228 -39.37 14.70 -2.81
CA ARG A 228 -39.70 14.51 -4.24
C ARG A 228 -40.68 13.37 -4.48
N SER A 229 -40.54 12.25 -3.76
CA SER A 229 -41.48 11.12 -3.85
C SER A 229 -42.89 11.50 -3.38
N THR A 230 -42.99 12.30 -2.31
CA THR A 230 -44.29 12.77 -1.79
C THR A 230 -44.96 13.80 -2.71
N ALA A 231 -44.18 14.62 -3.42
CA ALA A 231 -44.69 15.59 -4.39
C ALA A 231 -45.22 14.91 -5.67
N GLN A 232 -44.57 13.85 -6.14
CA GLN A 232 -45.05 13.08 -7.30
C GLN A 232 -46.33 12.28 -7.01
N ALA A 233 -46.49 11.75 -5.79
CA ALA A 233 -47.71 11.05 -5.38
C ALA A 233 -48.94 11.97 -5.30
N ARG A 234 -48.76 13.26 -5.00
CA ARG A 234 -49.86 14.25 -4.92
C ARG A 234 -50.30 14.81 -6.28
N ALA A 235 -49.49 14.66 -7.32
CA ALA A 235 -49.81 15.16 -8.66
C ALA A 235 -50.62 14.16 -9.51
N GLN A 236 -50.93 12.97 -8.97
CA GLN A 236 -51.65 11.89 -9.67
C GLN A 236 -53.05 11.59 -9.07
N THR A 237 -53.51 12.43 -8.15
CA THR A 237 -54.88 12.45 -7.60
C THR A 237 -55.53 13.79 -7.91
#